data_AF-A0AA45U0L0-F1
#
_entry.id   AF-A0AA45U0L0-F1
#
_cell.length_a   1.000
_cell.length_b   1.000
_cell.length_c   1.000
_cell.angle_alpha   90.00
_cell.angle_beta   90.00
_cell.angle_gamma   90.00
#
_symmetry.space_group_name_H-M   'P 1'
#
loop_
_entity.id
_entity.type
_entity.pdbx_description
1 polymer ?
#
loop_
_entity_poly.entity_id
_entity_poly.type
_entity_poly.pdbx_seq_one_letter_code
_entity_poly.pdbx_strand_id
1 'polypeptide(L)'
;MAQHSLVRTYAEAAELHGQASVEGKHRAANTQYARLMAAWRELRNRGEAGRSALTGLLQDSNPRVRLWAASHALEFAPVLAEAELERLAQGPAGVVRLDAEMTLSEWRAGNLKFTED
;
A
#
# COMPACT_ATOMS: atom_id res chain seq x y z
N MET A 1 -19.43 -7.23 7.52
CA MET A 1 -18.90 -8.33 6.69
C MET A 1 -18.21 -7.82 5.42
N ALA A 2 -18.83 -6.98 4.60
CA ALA A 2 -18.26 -6.52 3.32
C ALA A 2 -16.95 -5.70 3.41
N GLN A 3 -16.70 -4.98 4.51
CA GLN A 3 -15.45 -4.23 4.67
C GLN A 3 -14.28 -5.15 5.05
N HIS A 4 -14.51 -6.10 5.97
CA HIS A 4 -13.48 -7.06 6.37
C HIS A 4 -13.01 -7.92 5.18
N SER A 5 -13.91 -8.28 4.26
CA SER A 5 -13.55 -9.00 3.04
C SER A 5 -12.69 -8.16 2.08
N LEU A 6 -12.90 -6.84 2.04
CA LEU A 6 -12.09 -5.94 1.20
C LEU A 6 -10.70 -5.70 1.79
N VAL A 7 -10.63 -5.47 3.11
CA VAL A 7 -9.34 -5.34 3.81
C VAL A 7 -8.50 -6.60 3.63
N ARG A 8 -9.12 -7.78 3.73
CA ARG A 8 -8.44 -9.05 3.44
C ARG A 8 -7.98 -9.13 1.98
N THR A 9 -8.85 -8.81 1.03
CA THR A 9 -8.49 -8.82 -0.41
C THR A 9 -7.33 -7.87 -0.70
N TYR A 10 -7.35 -6.69 -0.08
CA TYR A 10 -6.28 -5.71 -0.18
C TYR A 10 -4.96 -6.27 0.36
N ALA A 11 -4.96 -6.80 1.58
CA ALA A 11 -3.75 -7.34 2.21
C ALA A 11 -3.17 -8.51 1.42
N GLU A 12 -4.01 -9.48 1.01
CA GLU A 12 -3.58 -10.62 0.20
C GLU A 12 -3.00 -10.16 -1.15
N ALA A 13 -3.65 -9.22 -1.83
CA ALA A 13 -3.17 -8.70 -3.11
C ALA A 13 -1.84 -7.95 -2.95
N ALA A 14 -1.67 -7.15 -1.90
CA ALA A 14 -0.43 -6.43 -1.61
C ALA A 14 0.75 -7.38 -1.35
N GLU A 15 0.52 -8.42 -0.53
CA GLU A 15 1.51 -9.46 -0.27
C GLU A 15 1.92 -10.19 -1.55
N LEU A 16 0.94 -10.71 -2.30
CA LEU A 16 1.18 -11.49 -3.51
C LEU A 16 1.80 -10.63 -4.62
N HIS A 17 1.42 -9.36 -4.72
CA HIS A 17 2.07 -8.41 -5.62
C HIS A 17 3.55 -8.30 -5.31
N GLY A 18 3.91 -7.95 -4.07
CA GLY A 18 5.30 -7.77 -3.70
C GLY A 18 6.12 -9.05 -3.88
N GLN A 19 5.53 -10.22 -3.58
CA GLN A 19 6.19 -11.50 -3.80
C GLN A 19 6.46 -11.75 -5.30
N ALA A 20 5.46 -11.56 -6.15
CA ALA A 20 5.60 -11.73 -7.60
C ALA A 20 6.61 -10.74 -8.21
N SER A 21 6.68 -9.51 -7.70
CA SER A 21 7.67 -8.51 -8.15
C SER A 21 9.10 -8.94 -7.84
N VAL A 22 9.36 -9.47 -6.63
CA VAL A 22 10.69 -9.99 -6.25
C VAL A 22 11.07 -11.20 -7.10
N GLU A 23 10.11 -12.05 -7.45
CA GLU A 23 10.33 -13.24 -8.28
C GLU A 23 10.38 -12.96 -9.79
N GLY A 24 10.22 -11.70 -10.23
CA GLY A 24 10.18 -11.34 -11.65
C GLY A 24 8.93 -11.82 -12.41
N LYS A 25 7.89 -12.25 -11.70
CA LYS A 25 6.64 -12.77 -12.26
C LYS A 25 5.67 -11.64 -12.62
N HIS A 26 6.07 -10.79 -13.56
CA HIS A 26 5.34 -9.58 -13.99
C HIS A 26 3.85 -9.81 -14.29
N ARG A 27 3.45 -10.90 -14.94
CA ARG A 27 2.02 -11.20 -15.19
C ARG A 27 1.24 -11.38 -13.88
N ALA A 28 1.81 -12.13 -12.94
CA ALA A 28 1.20 -12.34 -11.63
C ALA A 28 1.16 -11.03 -10.83
N ALA A 29 2.26 -10.26 -10.83
CA ALA A 29 2.32 -8.95 -10.19
C ALA A 29 1.21 -8.03 -10.73
N ASN A 30 1.07 -7.90 -12.04
CA ASN A 30 0.04 -7.07 -12.67
C ASN A 30 -1.38 -7.53 -12.31
N THR A 31 -1.64 -8.84 -12.24
CA THR A 31 -2.94 -9.35 -11.76
C THR A 31 -3.23 -8.93 -10.33
N GLN A 32 -2.24 -9.03 -9.43
CA GLN A 32 -2.43 -8.62 -8.04
C GLN A 32 -2.53 -7.11 -7.89
N TYR A 33 -1.80 -6.33 -8.69
CA TYR A 33 -1.94 -4.88 -8.75
C TYR A 33 -3.38 -4.48 -9.09
N ALA A 34 -3.98 -5.08 -10.12
CA ALA A 34 -5.38 -4.79 -10.48
C ALA A 34 -6.35 -5.10 -9.34
N ARG A 35 -6.17 -6.24 -8.65
CA ARG A 35 -6.97 -6.62 -7.46
C ARG A 35 -6.79 -5.63 -6.31
N LEU A 36 -5.55 -5.22 -6.06
CA LEU A 36 -5.20 -4.26 -5.01
C LEU A 36 -5.84 -2.90 -5.27
N MET A 37 -5.73 -2.37 -6.48
CA MET A 37 -6.32 -1.09 -6.87
C MET A 37 -7.85 -1.13 -6.80
N ALA A 38 -8.49 -2.23 -7.18
CA ALA A 38 -9.94 -2.39 -7.03
C ALA A 38 -10.38 -2.36 -5.56
N ALA A 39 -9.68 -3.09 -4.68
CA ALA A 39 -9.97 -3.10 -3.25
C ALA A 39 -9.71 -1.73 -2.60
N TRP A 40 -8.61 -1.06 -2.97
CA TRP A 40 -8.27 0.28 -2.50
C TRP A 40 -9.34 1.30 -2.89
N ARG A 41 -9.77 1.33 -4.15
CA ARG A 41 -10.81 2.26 -4.63
C ARG A 41 -12.12 2.07 -3.88
N GLU A 42 -12.55 0.83 -3.70
CA GLU A 42 -13.77 0.53 -2.94
C GLU A 42 -13.63 0.93 -1.46
N LEU A 43 -12.46 0.74 -0.82
CA LEU A 43 -12.21 1.24 0.53
C LEU A 43 -12.25 2.77 0.56
N ARG A 44 -11.59 3.45 -0.37
CA ARG A 44 -11.59 4.92 -0.49
C ARG A 44 -13.02 5.48 -0.62
N ASN A 45 -13.86 4.83 -1.42
CA ASN A 45 -15.27 5.20 -1.65
C ASN A 45 -16.16 5.06 -0.42
N ARG A 46 -15.73 4.33 0.61
CA ARG A 46 -16.45 4.19 1.89
C ARG A 46 -16.16 5.33 2.87
N GLY A 47 -15.40 6.34 2.44
CA GLY A 47 -15.06 7.51 3.25
C GLY A 47 -14.29 7.13 4.50
N GLU A 48 -14.67 7.70 5.64
CA GLU A 48 -13.91 7.58 6.88
C GLU A 48 -13.73 6.13 7.36
N ALA A 49 -14.76 5.30 7.21
CA ALA A 49 -14.66 3.89 7.58
C ALA A 49 -13.56 3.18 6.79
N GLY A 50 -13.46 3.45 5.48
CA GLY A 50 -12.44 2.87 4.62
C GLY A 50 -11.03 3.42 4.90
N ARG A 51 -10.91 4.73 5.15
CA ARG A 51 -9.65 5.36 5.57
C ARG A 51 -9.13 4.79 6.89
N SER A 52 -10.01 4.61 7.87
CA SER A 52 -9.69 3.97 9.15
C SER A 52 -9.19 2.54 8.94
N ALA A 53 -9.84 1.77 8.05
CA ALA A 53 -9.38 0.42 7.72
C ALA A 53 -8.01 0.37 7.04
N LEU A 54 -7.76 1.26 6.06
CA LEU A 54 -6.44 1.37 5.42
C LEU A 54 -5.35 1.78 6.42
N THR A 55 -5.65 2.71 7.33
CA THR A 55 -4.72 3.13 8.39
C THR A 55 -4.42 1.98 9.35
N GLY A 56 -5.41 1.13 9.66
CA GLY A 56 -5.19 -0.06 10.48
C GLY A 56 -4.17 -1.05 9.88
N LEU A 57 -4.06 -1.10 8.54
CA LEU A 57 -3.11 -1.96 7.85
C LEU A 57 -1.64 -1.49 7.97
N LEU A 58 -1.39 -0.28 8.48
CA LEU A 58 -0.03 0.16 8.83
C LEU A 58 0.57 -0.71 9.95
N GLN A 59 -0.25 -1.41 10.73
CA GLN A 59 0.17 -2.30 11.80
C GLN A 59 0.22 -3.79 11.37
N ASP A 60 0.02 -4.09 10.08
CA ASP A 60 0.02 -5.47 9.59
C ASP A 60 1.39 -6.14 9.82
N SER A 61 1.40 -7.45 10.10
CA SER A 61 2.64 -8.21 10.26
C SER A 61 3.50 -8.26 8.98
N ASN A 62 2.89 -8.11 7.81
CA ASN A 62 3.56 -8.20 6.53
C ASN A 62 4.06 -6.82 6.04
N PRO A 63 5.39 -6.63 5.85
CA PRO A 63 5.93 -5.35 5.43
C PRO A 63 5.49 -4.93 4.01
N ARG A 64 5.09 -5.87 3.15
CA ARG A 64 4.55 -5.55 1.81
C ARG A 64 3.15 -4.96 1.88
N VAL A 65 2.33 -5.44 2.82
CA VAL A 65 0.99 -4.88 3.08
C VAL A 65 1.12 -3.46 3.62
N ARG A 66 2.00 -3.29 4.61
CA ARG A 66 2.27 -1.99 5.21
C ARG A 66 2.79 -0.95 4.21
N LEU A 67 3.68 -1.36 3.29
CA LEU A 67 4.19 -0.49 2.23
C LEU A 67 3.04 0.07 1.39
N TRP A 68 2.20 -0.79 0.82
CA TRP A 68 1.07 -0.36 0.01
C TRP A 68 0.07 0.48 0.81
N ALA A 69 -0.22 0.09 2.04
CA ALA A 69 -1.14 0.81 2.91
C ALA A 69 -0.63 2.22 3.19
N ALA A 70 0.67 2.36 3.51
CA ALA A 70 1.30 3.64 3.77
C ALA A 70 1.34 4.51 2.51
N SER A 71 1.74 3.96 1.36
CA SER A 71 1.74 4.70 0.09
C SER A 71 0.36 5.28 -0.25
N HIS A 72 -0.73 4.53 -0.05
CA HIS A 72 -2.09 5.05 -0.27
C HIS A 72 -2.58 5.98 0.83
N ALA A 73 -2.17 5.75 2.08
CA ALA A 73 -2.59 6.56 3.22
C ALA A 73 -1.98 7.97 3.20
N LEU A 74 -0.91 8.22 2.42
CA LEU A 74 -0.35 9.56 2.20
C LEU A 74 -1.41 10.58 1.78
N GLU A 75 -2.44 10.16 1.04
CA GLU A 75 -3.52 11.03 0.58
C GLU A 75 -4.33 11.67 1.72
N PHE A 76 -4.55 10.95 2.82
CA PHE A 76 -5.51 11.37 3.86
C PHE A 76 -4.97 11.29 5.29
N ALA A 77 -3.86 10.60 5.52
CA ALA A 77 -3.18 10.46 6.80
C ALA A 77 -1.64 10.57 6.63
N PRO A 78 -1.13 11.67 6.03
CA PRO A 78 0.27 11.79 5.63
C PRO A 78 1.25 11.61 6.79
N VAL A 79 0.95 12.14 7.98
CA VAL A 79 1.83 12.00 9.16
C VAL A 79 2.05 10.52 9.54
N LEU A 80 0.99 9.71 9.54
CA LEU A 80 1.09 8.28 9.89
C LEU A 80 1.75 7.48 8.76
N ALA A 81 1.39 7.80 7.52
CA ALA A 81 1.92 7.13 6.33
C ALA A 81 3.42 7.40 6.15
N GLU A 82 3.86 8.64 6.27
CA GLU A 82 5.28 9.02 6.17
C GLU A 82 6.11 8.33 7.24
N ALA A 83 5.68 8.38 8.50
CA ALA A 83 6.39 7.72 9.59
C ALA A 83 6.58 6.21 9.32
N GLU A 84 5.58 5.58 8.72
CA GLU A 84 5.64 4.15 8.41
C GLU A 84 6.50 3.83 7.20
N LEU A 85 6.47 4.67 6.16
CA LEU A 85 7.39 4.57 5.03
C LEU A 85 8.85 4.80 5.48
N GLU A 86 9.10 5.75 6.38
CA GLU A 86 10.44 6.00 6.94
C GLU A 86 10.96 4.77 7.69
N ARG A 87 10.08 4.14 8.48
CA ARG A 87 10.41 2.88 9.17
C ARG A 87 10.73 1.75 8.20
N LEU A 88 10.01 1.64 7.09
CA LEU A 88 10.28 0.67 6.03
C LEU A 88 11.60 0.96 5.30
N ALA A 89 11.89 2.23 5.05
CA ALA A 89 13.13 2.69 4.43
C ALA A 89 14.38 2.40 5.29
N GLN A 90 14.22 2.35 6.61
CA GLN A 90 15.29 1.94 7.55
C GLN A 90 15.38 0.43 7.76
N GLY A 91 14.51 -0.36 7.12
CA GLY A 91 14.45 -1.81 7.24
C GLY A 91 15.58 -2.55 6.51
N PRO A 92 15.51 -3.90 6.49
CA PRO A 92 16.45 -4.73 5.74
C PRO A 92 16.50 -4.34 4.26
N ALA A 93 17.67 -4.52 3.64
CA ALA A 93 17.81 -4.30 2.20
C ALA A 93 16.84 -5.20 1.41
N GLY A 94 16.17 -4.61 0.42
CA GLY A 94 15.23 -5.32 -0.43
C GLY A 94 14.23 -4.37 -1.10
N VAL A 95 13.34 -4.94 -1.91
CA VAL A 95 12.35 -4.19 -2.69
C VAL A 95 11.46 -3.32 -1.81
N VAL A 96 11.04 -3.82 -0.63
CA VAL A 96 10.19 -3.03 0.28
C VAL A 96 10.89 -1.75 0.75
N ARG A 97 12.17 -1.83 1.11
CA ARG A 97 12.95 -0.67 1.52
C ARG A 97 13.11 0.31 0.35
N LEU A 98 13.49 -0.20 -0.82
CA LEU A 98 13.68 0.61 -2.02
C LEU A 98 12.40 1.36 -2.41
N ASP A 99 11.26 0.66 -2.43
CA ASP A 99 9.97 1.24 -2.78
C ASP A 99 9.53 2.28 -1.76
N ALA A 100 9.82 2.08 -0.47
CA ALA A 100 9.53 3.06 0.58
C ALA A 100 10.38 4.34 0.42
N GLU A 101 11.68 4.19 0.17
CA GLU A 101 12.59 5.31 -0.12
C GLU A 101 12.11 6.11 -1.34
N MET A 102 11.74 5.41 -2.42
CA MET A 102 11.24 6.04 -3.65
C MET A 102 9.89 6.74 -3.42
N THR A 103 8.96 6.09 -2.73
CA THR A 103 7.64 6.68 -2.40
C THR A 103 7.81 7.97 -1.59
N LEU A 104 8.68 7.97 -0.57
CA LEU A 104 8.98 9.17 0.22
C LEU A 104 9.60 10.28 -0.62
N SER A 105 10.53 9.93 -1.51
CA SER A 105 11.16 10.89 -2.42
C SER A 105 10.12 11.58 -3.32
N GLU A 106 9.27 10.80 -3.99
CA GLU A 106 8.23 11.34 -4.88
C GLU A 106 7.13 12.10 -4.12
N TRP A 107 6.83 11.69 -2.89
CA TRP A 107 5.89 12.38 -2.01
C TRP A 107 6.40 13.76 -1.64
N ARG A 108 7.64 13.85 -1.15
CA ARG A 108 8.29 15.10 -0.73
C ARG A 108 8.55 16.04 -1.89
N ALA A 109 8.75 15.50 -3.09
CA ALA A 109 8.85 16.27 -4.31
C ALA A 109 7.49 16.82 -4.80
N GLY A 110 6.36 16.35 -4.26
CA GLY A 110 5.01 16.72 -4.71
C GLY A 110 4.58 16.05 -6.04
N ASN A 111 5.32 15.02 -6.46
CA ASN A 111 5.09 14.32 -7.72
C ASN A 111 4.00 13.25 -7.62
N LEU A 112 3.80 12.67 -6.42
CA LEU A 112 2.79 11.64 -6.20
C LEU A 112 1.38 12.17 -6.47
N LYS A 113 0.63 11.45 -7.31
CA LYS A 113 -0.77 11.72 -7.65
C LYS A 113 -1.64 10.55 -7.22
N PHE A 114 -2.77 10.86 -6.61
CA PHE A 114 -3.79 9.90 -6.17
C PHE A 114 -5.00 9.97 -7.10
N THR A 115 -4.77 9.68 -8.38
CA THR A 115 -5.83 9.69 -9.40
C THR A 115 -6.66 8.42 -9.35
N GLU A 116 -7.91 8.52 -9.85
CA GLU A 116 -8.88 7.43 -9.79
C GLU A 116 -8.78 6.40 -10.92
N ASP A 117 -7.98 6.69 -11.96
CA ASP A 117 -7.88 6.00 -13.27
C ASP A 117 -9.05 5.05 -13.62
#